data_AF-A0A3D3NJK8-F1
#
_entry.id   AF-A0A3D3NJK8-F1
#
_cell.length_a   1.000
_cell.length_b   1.000
_cell.length_c   1.000
_cell.angle_alpha   90.00
_cell.angle_beta   90.00
_cell.angle_gamma   90.00
#
_symmetry.space_group_name_H-M   'P 1'
#
loop_
_entity.id
_entity.type
_entity.pdbx_description
1 polymer ?
#
loop_
_entity_poly.entity_id
_entity_poly.type
_entity_poly.pdbx_seq_one_letter_code
_entity_poly.pdbx_strand_id
1 'polypeptide(L)' 'LSYEEIATAMSCPIGTVRSRIFRAREAVAEKLRPLLDISADRRW' A
#
# COMPACT_ATOMS: atom_id res chain seq x y z
N LEU A 1 3.81 -7.37 -12.45
CA LEU A 1 4.89 -6.52 -11.92
C LEU A 1 5.27 -7.00 -10.53
N SER A 2 6.46 -7.58 -10.40
CA SER A 2 7.08 -7.91 -9.12
C SER A 2 7.54 -6.63 -8.41
N TYR A 3 7.85 -6.72 -7.12
CA TYR A 3 8.37 -5.58 -6.37
C TYR A 3 9.78 -5.18 -6.83
N GLU A 4 10.57 -6.15 -7.28
CA GLU A 4 11.88 -5.96 -7.89
C GLU A 4 11.77 -5.19 -9.22
N GLU A 5 10.78 -5.51 -10.07
CA GLU A 5 10.54 -4.79 -11.33
C GLU A 5 10.17 -3.33 -11.08
N ILE A 6 9.32 -3.07 -10.08
CA ILE A 6 8.93 -1.70 -9.68
C ILE A 6 10.12 -0.94 -9.12
N ALA A 7 10.95 -1.59 -8.28
CA ALA A 7 12.13 -0.99 -7.69
C ALA A 7 13.13 -0.52 -8.76
N THR A 8 13.38 -1.38 -9.76
CA THR A 8 14.21 -1.06 -10.93
C THR A 8 13.60 0.07 -11.75
N ALA A 9 12.31 -0.01 -12.10
CA ALA A 9 11.63 1.01 -12.89
C ALA A 9 11.63 2.39 -12.22
N MET A 10 11.52 2.42 -10.89
CA MET A 10 11.50 3.66 -10.10
C MET A 10 12.88 4.11 -9.61
N SER A 11 13.96 3.38 -9.93
CA SER A 11 15.32 3.63 -9.43
C SER A 11 15.37 3.83 -7.90
N CYS A 12 14.68 2.95 -7.16
CA CYS A 12 14.62 3.03 -5.69
C CYS A 12 14.79 1.67 -5.01
N PRO A 13 15.21 1.61 -3.74
CA PRO A 13 15.33 0.34 -3.01
C PRO A 13 13.99 -0.40 -2.91
N ILE A 14 14.03 -1.74 -2.93
CA ILE A 14 12.81 -2.56 -2.78
C ILE A 14 12.05 -2.30 -1.47
N GLY A 15 12.75 -1.95 -0.38
CA GLY A 15 12.13 -1.52 0.87
C GLY A 15 11.30 -0.23 0.74
N THR A 16 11.71 0.68 -0.15
CA THR A 16 10.96 1.89 -0.49
C THR A 16 9.68 1.54 -1.26
N VAL A 17 9.74 0.60 -2.21
CA VAL A 17 8.54 0.11 -2.90
C VAL A 17 7.55 -0.48 -1.90
N ARG A 18 8.00 -1.39 -1.04
CA ARG A 18 7.16 -2.04 -0.01
C ARG A 18 6.49 -1.01 0.90
N SER A 19 7.25 -0.06 1.43
CA SER A 19 6.73 0.97 2.34
C SER A 19 5.78 1.94 1.63
N ARG A 20 6.04 2.32 0.37
CA ARG A 20 5.13 3.15 -0.43
C ARG A 20 3.80 2.45 -0.69
N ILE A 21 3.83 1.17 -1.10
CA ILE A 21 2.60 0.37 -1.32
C ILE A 21 1.80 0.25 -0.03
N PHE A 22 2.48 -0.05 1.09
CA PHE A 22 1.82 -0.15 2.39
C PHE A 22 1.11 1.14 2.78
N ARG A 23 1.81 2.29 2.74
CA ARG A 23 1.22 3.59 3.09
C ARG A 23 0.09 3.98 2.14
N ALA A 24 0.23 3.67 0.84
CA ALA A 24 -0.83 3.93 -0.14
C ALA A 24 -2.09 3.11 0.17
N ARG A 25 -1.95 1.84 0.54
CA ARG A 25 -3.07 0.99 0.96
C ARG A 25 -3.76 1.54 2.20
N GLU A 26 -3.01 1.95 3.21
CA GLU A 26 -3.59 2.55 4.42
C GLU A 26 -4.37 3.83 4.11
N ALA A 27 -3.80 4.74 3.30
CA ALA A 27 -4.46 5.99 2.92
C ALA A 27 -5.74 5.77 2.08
N VAL A 28 -5.77 4.72 1.27
CA VAL A 28 -6.99 4.34 0.52
C VAL A 28 -8.02 3.70 1.47
N ALA A 29 -7.59 2.77 2.32
CA ALA A 29 -8.46 2.08 3.26
C ALA A 29 -9.12 3.06 4.25
N GLU A 30 -8.40 4.08 4.72
CA GLU A 30 -8.94 5.13 5.59
C GLU A 30 -10.15 5.85 4.95
N LYS A 31 -10.08 6.13 3.65
CA LYS A 31 -11.17 6.77 2.90
C LYS A 31 -12.33 5.83 2.61
N LEU A 32 -12.06 4.53 2.48
CA LEU A 32 -13.07 3.52 2.16
C LEU A 32 -13.80 2.97 3.39
N ARG A 33 -13.15 2.90 4.56
CA ARG A 33 -13.75 2.43 5.83
C ARG A 33 -15.10 3.08 6.21
N PRO A 34 -15.35 4.39 6.02
CA PRO A 34 -16.68 4.93 6.30
C PRO A 34 -17.75 4.50 5.27
N LEU A 35 -17.33 4.04 4.10
CA LEU A 35 -18.22 3.62 3.01
C LEU A 35 -18.44 2.11 2.97
N LEU A 36 -17.54 1.35 3.58
CA LEU A 36 -17.54 -0.10 3.63
C LEU A 36 -17.63 -0.52 5.10
N ASP A 37 -18.58 -1.40 5.45
CA ASP A 37 -18.76 -1.91 6.81
C ASP A 37 -17.62 -2.87 7.22
N ILE A 38 -16.40 -2.35 7.26
CA ILE A 38 -15.17 -3.10 7.54
C ILE A 38 -14.71 -2.70 8.92
N SER A 39 -14.65 -3.68 9.81
CA SER A 39 -14.12 -3.53 11.17
C SER A 39 -12.72 -2.92 11.17
N ALA A 40 -12.48 -1.99 12.11
CA ALA A 40 -11.22 -1.26 12.24
C ALA A 40 -10.00 -2.16 12.55
N ASP A 41 -10.23 -3.40 12.97
CA ASP A 41 -9.21 -4.40 13.27
C ASP A 41 -8.61 -5.04 12.00
N ARG A 42 -9.30 -4.97 10.86
CA ARG A 42 -8.77 -5.44 9.58
C ARG A 42 -7.76 -4.43 9.03
N ARG A 43 -6.50 -4.86 9.03
CA ARG A 43 -5.37 -4.09 8.53
C ARG A 43 -5.24 -4.34 7.03
N TRP A 44 -5.93 -3.48 6.26
CA TRP A 44 -6.11 -3.47 4.79
C TRP A 44 -6.68 -4.76 4.17
#